data_AF-A0A7W8K0B1-F1
#
_entry.id   AF-A0A7W8K0B1-F1
#
_cell.length_a   1.000
_cell.length_b   1.000
_cell.length_c   1.000
_cell.angle_alpha   90.00
_cell.angle_beta   90.00
_cell.angle_gamma   90.00
#
_symmetry.space_group_name_H-M   'P 1'
#
loop_
_entity.id
_entity.type
_entity.pdbx_description
1 polymer ?
#
loop_
_entity_poly.entity_id
_entity_poly.type
_entity_poly.pdbx_seq_one_letter_code
_entity_poly.pdbx_strand_id
1 'polypeptide(L)'
;MSQEHKPITFNGPLEAGIRAVSILGAAYPQTYDLQRLVALDYLLVHTGDIDGPDNLHPPTPMHSAELLVRRKLVEQSLLLMMTRDLVEREITPEGC
;
A
#
# COMPACT_ATOMS: atom_id res chain seq x y z
N MET A 1 12.35 -6.60 -34.23
CA MET A 1 11.86 -5.45 -33.46
C MET A 1 11.85 -5.87 -32.01
N SER A 2 12.85 -5.43 -31.24
CA SER A 2 12.98 -5.77 -29.83
C SER A 2 11.79 -5.19 -29.08
N GLN A 3 11.03 -6.04 -28.40
CA GLN A 3 9.96 -5.60 -27.50
C GLN A 3 10.63 -4.79 -26.39
N GLU A 4 10.45 -3.46 -26.40
CA GLU A 4 10.83 -2.62 -25.27
C GLU A 4 9.98 -3.06 -24.07
N HIS A 5 10.60 -3.78 -23.16
CA HIS A 5 10.02 -4.09 -21.86
C HIS A 5 9.98 -2.77 -21.08
N LYS A 6 8.91 -1.99 -21.25
CA LYS A 6 8.69 -0.77 -20.47
C LYS A 6 8.78 -1.18 -19.00
N PRO A 7 9.75 -0.67 -18.22
CA PRO A 7 9.87 -1.06 -16.83
C PRO A 7 8.54 -0.75 -16.15
N ILE A 8 8.00 -1.76 -15.47
CA ILE A 8 6.79 -1.61 -14.67
C ILE A 8 7.12 -0.49 -13.68
N THR A 9 6.32 0.58 -13.67
CA THR A 9 6.49 1.65 -12.69
C THR A 9 6.43 1.00 -11.30
N PHE A 10 7.53 1.09 -10.54
CA PHE A 10 7.55 0.66 -9.14
C PHE A 10 6.35 1.29 -8.40
N ASN A 11 5.72 0.51 -7.52
CA ASN A 11 4.44 0.72 -6.83
C ASN A 11 3.17 0.37 -7.63
N GLY A 12 3.17 -0.77 -8.30
CA GLY A 12 1.94 -1.34 -8.86
C GLY A 12 0.99 -1.92 -7.79
N PRO A 13 -0.27 -2.25 -8.13
CA PRO A 13 -1.23 -2.86 -7.21
C PRO A 13 -0.75 -4.17 -6.58
N LEU A 14 0.07 -4.95 -7.30
CA LEU A 14 0.65 -6.18 -6.78
C LEU A 14 1.63 -5.91 -5.63
N GLU A 15 2.56 -4.97 -5.83
CA GLU A 15 3.57 -4.62 -4.82
C GLU A 15 2.92 -3.98 -3.59
N ALA A 16 1.99 -3.04 -3.80
CA ALA A 16 1.19 -2.47 -2.73
C ALA A 16 0.39 -3.55 -1.97
N GLY A 17 -0.13 -4.56 -2.68
CA GLY A 17 -0.88 -5.65 -2.07
C GLY A 17 -0.02 -6.56 -1.22
N ILE A 18 1.19 -6.88 -1.67
CA ILE A 18 2.17 -7.64 -0.87
C ILE A 18 2.55 -6.86 0.40
N ARG A 19 2.75 -5.54 0.31
CA ARG A 19 2.98 -4.70 1.50
C ARG A 19 1.78 -4.69 2.44
N ALA A 20 0.56 -4.56 1.91
CA ALA A 20 -0.66 -4.61 2.71
C ALA A 20 -0.81 -5.94 3.46
N VAL A 21 -0.57 -7.07 2.79
CA VAL A 21 -0.56 -8.40 3.42
C VAL A 21 0.53 -8.50 4.47
N SER A 22 1.72 -7.97 4.21
CA SER A 22 2.82 -7.97 5.17
C SER A 22 2.50 -7.15 6.42
N ILE A 23 1.87 -5.98 6.25
CA ILE A 23 1.39 -5.12 7.35
C ILE A 23 0.35 -5.87 8.18
N LEU A 24 -0.69 -6.42 7.54
CA LEU A 24 -1.78 -7.14 8.23
C LEU A 24 -1.26 -8.40 8.92
N GLY A 25 -0.33 -9.13 8.31
CA GLY A 25 0.30 -10.30 8.90
C GLY A 25 1.16 -9.95 10.12
N ALA A 26 1.92 -8.85 10.06
CA ALA A 26 2.72 -8.37 11.19
C ALA A 26 1.86 -7.85 12.35
N ALA A 27 0.66 -7.34 12.05
CA ALA A 27 -0.30 -6.84 13.02
C ALA A 27 -1.31 -7.89 13.48
N TYR A 28 -1.22 -9.14 13.03
CA TYR A 28 -2.18 -10.17 13.45
C TYR A 28 -2.10 -10.37 14.98
N PRO A 29 -3.25 -10.44 15.71
CA PRO A 29 -4.63 -10.58 15.22
C PRO A 29 -5.43 -9.28 15.04
N GLN A 30 -4.80 -8.11 15.04
CA GLN A 30 -5.49 -6.84 14.84
C GLN A 30 -5.91 -6.65 13.38
N THR A 31 -7.07 -6.02 13.17
CA THR A 31 -7.55 -5.59 11.86
C THR A 31 -7.39 -4.08 11.72
N TYR A 32 -7.27 -3.60 10.48
CA TYR A 32 -7.10 -2.19 10.18
C TYR A 32 -8.08 -1.72 9.11
N ASP A 33 -8.59 -0.50 9.31
CA ASP A 33 -9.32 0.20 8.28
C ASP A 33 -8.39 0.65 7.14
N LEU A 34 -9.01 1.03 6.02
CA LEU A 34 -8.30 1.50 4.84
C LEU A 34 -7.42 2.73 5.09
N GLN A 35 -7.83 3.66 5.97
CA GLN A 35 -7.05 4.87 6.24
C GLN A 35 -5.72 4.50 6.91
N ARG A 36 -5.77 3.60 7.89
CA ARG A 36 -4.59 3.09 8.59
C ARG A 36 -3.67 2.34 7.64
N LEU A 37 -4.21 1.51 6.76
CA LEU A 37 -3.41 0.80 5.75
C LEU A 37 -2.72 1.75 4.76
N VAL A 38 -3.40 2.82 4.33
CA VAL A 38 -2.78 3.86 3.49
C VAL A 38 -1.67 4.60 4.22
N ALA A 39 -1.87 4.94 5.50
CA ALA A 39 -0.85 5.60 6.31
C ALA A 39 0.38 4.70 6.52
N LEU A 40 0.18 3.42 6.82
CA LEU A 40 1.27 2.45 6.99
C LEU A 40 2.02 2.20 5.69
N ASP A 41 1.32 2.06 4.55
CA ASP A 41 1.95 1.98 3.23
C ASP A 41 2.75 3.24 2.92
N TYR A 42 2.25 4.42 3.31
CA TYR A 42 2.99 5.68 3.19
C TYR A 42 4.33 5.64 3.92
N LEU A 43 4.29 5.29 5.22
CA LEU A 43 5.46 5.22 6.08
C LEU A 43 6.47 4.17 5.63
N LEU A 44 6.01 3.00 5.15
CA LEU A 44 6.90 1.95 4.65
C LEU A 44 7.73 2.38 3.43
N VAL A 45 7.16 3.22 2.58
CA VAL A 45 7.84 3.72 1.38
C VAL A 45 8.71 4.95 1.69
N HIS A 46 8.42 5.65 2.80
CA HIS A 46 9.12 6.84 3.29
C HIS A 46 9.84 6.57 4.62
N THR A 47 10.51 5.43 4.75
CA THR A 47 11.19 5.07 6.00
C THR A 47 12.35 5.99 6.35
N GLY A 48 13.01 6.58 5.35
CA GLY A 48 14.05 7.59 5.54
C GLY A 48 13.56 8.89 6.19
N ASP A 49 12.25 9.17 6.14
CA ASP A 49 11.67 10.33 6.85
C ASP A 49 11.52 10.07 8.36
N ILE A 50 11.66 8.82 8.82
CA ILE A 50 11.50 8.39 10.21
C ILE A 50 12.73 7.66 10.76
N ASP A 51 13.92 8.07 10.33
CA ASP A 51 15.22 7.50 10.75
C ASP A 51 15.42 6.02 10.34
N GLY A 52 14.70 5.59 9.29
CA GLY A 52 14.84 4.28 8.65
C GLY A 52 15.76 4.29 7.42
N PRO A 53 15.80 3.19 6.65
CA PRO A 53 16.59 3.08 5.42
C PRO A 53 16.21 4.15 4.37
N ASP A 54 17.09 4.42 3.41
CA ASP A 54 16.85 5.42 2.36
C ASP A 54 15.47 5.25 1.70
N ASN A 55 14.79 6.39 1.50
CA ASN A 55 13.46 6.41 0.88
C ASN A 55 13.50 5.75 -0.51
N LEU A 56 12.50 4.90 -0.79
CA LEU A 56 12.35 4.30 -2.11
C LEU A 56 11.96 5.35 -3.18
N HIS A 57 11.46 6.51 -2.74
CA HIS A 57 11.12 7.63 -3.61
C HIS A 57 11.96 8.88 -3.35
N PRO A 58 12.34 9.61 -4.41
CA PRO A 58 12.86 10.97 -4.26
C PRO A 58 11.77 11.89 -3.68
N PRO A 59 12.14 12.88 -2.86
CA PRO A 59 11.18 13.72 -2.16
C PRO A 59 10.33 14.54 -3.14
N THR A 60 9.02 14.31 -3.12
CA THR A 60 8.04 15.08 -3.90
C THR A 60 7.50 16.25 -3.08
N PRO A 61 7.43 17.48 -3.62
CA PRO A 61 7.02 18.66 -2.85
C PRO A 61 5.51 18.72 -2.49
N MET A 62 4.70 17.74 -2.90
CA MET A 62 3.24 17.74 -2.72
C MET A 62 2.70 16.45 -2.10
N HIS A 63 2.94 16.26 -0.79
CA HIS A 63 2.51 15.09 -0.01
C HIS A 63 0.99 14.79 -0.07
N SER A 64 0.14 15.81 -0.17
CA SER A 64 -1.33 15.63 -0.19
C SER A 64 -1.86 15.03 -1.48
N ALA A 65 -1.27 15.36 -2.64
CA ALA A 65 -1.63 14.74 -3.92
C ALA A 65 -1.16 13.28 -3.99
N GLU A 66 -0.02 12.99 -3.36
CA GLU A 66 0.53 11.65 -3.27
C GLU A 66 -0.39 10.70 -2.47
N LEU A 67 -0.88 11.14 -1.31
CA LEU A 67 -1.78 10.35 -0.47
C LEU A 67 -3.10 9.98 -1.18
N LEU A 68 -3.63 10.88 -2.01
CA LEU A 68 -4.86 10.61 -2.77
C LEU A 68 -4.65 9.51 -3.83
N VAL A 69 -3.55 9.57 -4.57
CA VAL A 69 -3.17 8.53 -5.55
C VAL A 69 -2.87 7.21 -4.83
N ARG A 70 -2.20 7.28 -3.67
CA ARG A 70 -1.88 6.13 -2.82
C ARG A 70 -3.14 5.43 -2.34
N ARG A 71 -4.15 6.17 -1.90
CA ARG A 71 -5.42 5.60 -1.44
C ARG A 71 -6.03 4.68 -2.50
N LYS A 72 -6.18 5.18 -3.73
CA LYS A 72 -6.75 4.40 -4.83
C LYS A 72 -5.90 3.16 -5.15
N LEU A 73 -4.57 3.29 -5.08
CA LEU A 73 -3.65 2.17 -5.26
C LEU A 73 -3.83 1.10 -4.17
N VAL A 74 -3.90 1.50 -2.91
CA VAL A 74 -4.12 0.60 -1.78
C VAL A 74 -5.48 -0.08 -1.89
N GLU A 75 -6.55 0.65 -2.20
CA GLU A 75 -7.88 0.07 -2.46
C GLU A 75 -7.82 -1.01 -3.57
N GLN A 76 -7.21 -0.71 -4.71
CA GLN A 76 -7.05 -1.66 -5.81
C GLN A 76 -6.22 -2.88 -5.40
N SER A 77 -5.20 -2.67 -4.59
CA SER A 77 -4.33 -3.74 -4.09
C SER A 77 -5.07 -4.67 -3.13
N LEU A 78 -5.89 -4.12 -2.22
CA LEU A 78 -6.69 -4.91 -1.28
C LEU A 78 -7.73 -5.74 -2.04
N LEU A 79 -8.41 -5.15 -3.03
CA LEU A 79 -9.32 -5.90 -3.90
C LEU A 79 -8.61 -7.04 -4.61
N LEU A 80 -7.40 -6.82 -5.14
CA LEU A 80 -6.61 -7.88 -5.77
C LEU A 80 -6.26 -8.99 -4.77
N MET A 81 -5.83 -8.64 -3.55
CA MET A 81 -5.45 -9.62 -2.52
C MET A 81 -6.65 -10.41 -2.00
N MET A 82 -7.84 -9.79 -1.93
CA MET A 82 -9.11 -10.47 -1.64
C MET A 82 -9.44 -11.53 -2.69
N THR A 83 -9.17 -11.28 -3.99
CA THR A 83 -9.38 -12.32 -5.03
C THR A 83 -8.51 -13.56 -4.86
N ARG A 84 -7.50 -13.50 -3.97
CA ARG A 84 -6.52 -14.56 -3.71
C ARG A 84 -6.59 -15.10 -2.29
N ASP A 85 -7.66 -14.76 -1.55
CA ASP A 85 -7.88 -15.17 -0.16
C ASP A 85 -6.74 -14.78 0.80
N LEU A 86 -5.97 -13.74 0.45
CA LEU A 86 -4.86 -13.23 1.28
C LEU A 86 -5.30 -12.13 2.25
N VAL A 87 -6.42 -11.47 1.97
CA VAL A 87 -7.01 -10.42 2.79
C VAL A 87 -8.52 -10.64 2.81
N GLU A 88 -9.13 -10.48 3.97
CA GLU A 88 -10.58 -10.48 4.15
C GLU A 88 -11.04 -9.11 4.66
N ARG A 89 -12.27 -8.73 4.31
CA ARG A 89 -12.91 -7.52 4.84
C ARG A 89 -13.95 -7.92 5.87
N GLU A 90 -13.75 -7.48 7.10
CA GLU A 90 -14.76 -7.55 8.14
C GLU A 90 -15.65 -6.30 8.09
N ILE A 91 -16.96 -6.49 8.21
CA ILE A 91 -17.90 -5.37 8.34
C ILE A 91 -18.24 -5.25 9.82
N THR A 92 -17.88 -4.13 10.43
CA THR A 92 -18.18 -3.86 11.83
C THR A 92 -19.62 -3.35 12.00
N PRO A 93 -20.25 -3.52 13.18
CA PRO A 93 -21.59 -2.97 13.47
C PRO A 93 -21.67 -1.45 13.29
N GLU A 94 -20.54 -0.74 13.37
CA GLU A 94 -20.44 0.70 13.12
C GLU A 94 -20.43 1.07 11.62
N GLY A 95 -20.50 0.09 10.71
CA GLY A 95 -20.53 0.31 9.26
C GLY A 95 -19.18 0.71 8.66
N CYS A 96 -18.08 0.50 9.41
CA CYS A 96 -16.71 0.64 8.93
C CYS A 96 -16.15 -0.72 8.50
#